data_AF-A0A850GFH8-F1
#
_entry.id   AF-A0A850GFH8-F1
#
_cell.length_a   1.000
_cell.length_b   1.000
_cell.length_c   1.000
_cell.angle_alpha   90.00
_cell.angle_beta   90.00
_cell.angle_gamma   90.00
#
_symmetry.space_group_name_H-M   'P 1'
#
loop_
_entity.id
_entity.type
_entity.pdbx_description
1 polymer ?
#
loop_
_entity_poly.entity_id
_entity_poly.type
_entity_poly.pdbx_seq_one_letter_code
_entity_poly.pdbx_strand_id
1 'polypeptide(L)'
;MPYTNVQFIAFTIDTAPLENKDGSSTYLGLQDPQQDIQARCELMARAMQTALDNLPTSSPPEAPGTTLKVFLAPEFFFRGSTGAYEMDDVQYAIAQVQALAADAQWQDWVFGFGSILGHSSPHLDTPPYDIDPNADKEVYNFTLIQDGGPGSSGDQGARVVMKELMSGVDFIADKATGEGMLLANVDHMEPAGAGSARQEQQVVNYDGAGIFDLAGITWGVEICLDHSEDVSRLKQSPQVYPGSPEVQLQLVPSCGMDIQKDSVITMSGGYVFNCDGQSGGSSALAKVADVDPVDLDDINSSSSHPVDDADIVLGDVSPPQIVPIADLYQDGAGEVVIYPSQVLPAAATVEGSLLQLHWPASKDYRFDFDLIYDANGEYQTLLCAPVSGKTNFYGNKYFLPLDMVTWSKDAIARKSKTPDVEIAVKLVAGTGGYDYGVWCKIEVPDFNFEGVAFEFNDSATDPPPQTIW
;
A
#
# COMPACT_ATOMS: atom_id res chain seq x y z
N MET A 1 -5.58 -7.66 25.98
CA MET A 1 -6.95 -7.96 25.51
C MET A 1 -7.07 -7.31 24.15
N PRO A 2 -7.75 -7.92 23.17
CA PRO A 2 -7.96 -7.25 21.88
C PRO A 2 -8.78 -5.97 22.11
N TYR A 3 -8.46 -4.93 21.34
CA TYR A 3 -9.27 -3.70 21.34
C TYR A 3 -10.70 -4.03 20.91
N THR A 4 -11.67 -3.35 21.51
CA THR A 4 -13.10 -3.47 21.12
C THR A 4 -13.56 -2.32 20.24
N ASN A 5 -12.82 -1.22 20.26
CA ASN A 5 -13.13 -0.02 19.50
C ASN A 5 -11.88 0.48 18.77
N VAL A 6 -12.11 1.29 17.74
CA VAL A 6 -11.10 2.01 16.99
C VAL A 6 -11.51 3.47 16.83
N GLN A 7 -10.56 4.39 16.85
CA GLN A 7 -10.81 5.81 16.60
C GLN A 7 -9.79 6.30 15.57
N PHE A 8 -10.28 6.97 14.52
CA PHE A 8 -9.45 7.47 13.44
C PHE A 8 -9.16 8.96 13.62
N ILE A 9 -7.92 9.35 13.32
CA ILE A 9 -7.40 10.69 13.41
C ILE A 9 -6.58 10.96 12.14
N ALA A 10 -6.94 11.99 11.38
CA ALA A 10 -6.18 12.42 10.21
C ALA A 10 -5.38 13.68 10.55
N PHE A 11 -4.16 13.76 10.03
CA PHE A 11 -3.39 14.99 9.98
C PHE A 11 -3.44 15.56 8.58
N THR A 12 -4.38 16.46 8.32
CA THR A 12 -4.60 17.04 7.00
C THR A 12 -3.72 18.26 6.82
N ILE A 13 -2.78 18.17 5.88
CA ILE A 13 -1.79 19.20 5.56
C ILE A 13 -1.48 19.14 4.06
N ASP A 14 -1.21 20.29 3.43
CA ASP A 14 -0.83 20.31 2.02
C ASP A 14 0.62 19.82 1.84
N THR A 15 0.77 18.64 1.24
CA THR A 15 2.06 18.03 0.92
C THR A 15 2.42 18.16 -0.55
N ALA A 16 1.58 18.78 -1.39
CA ALA A 16 1.82 18.96 -2.80
C ALA A 16 3.02 19.93 -3.06
N PRO A 17 3.67 19.85 -4.22
CA PRO A 17 4.70 20.83 -4.58
C PRO A 17 4.08 22.23 -4.71
N LEU A 18 4.85 23.27 -4.37
CA LEU A 18 4.43 24.64 -4.56
C LEU A 18 4.30 24.96 -6.05
N GLU A 19 3.12 25.41 -6.48
CA GLU A 19 2.91 25.92 -7.84
C GLU A 19 3.42 27.37 -7.97
N ASN A 20 4.39 27.57 -8.86
CA ASN A 20 4.93 28.89 -9.16
C ASN A 20 4.05 29.64 -10.17
N LYS A 21 4.10 30.98 -10.12
CA LYS A 21 3.34 31.85 -11.04
C LYS A 21 3.64 31.65 -12.52
N ASP A 22 4.80 31.07 -12.85
CA ASP A 22 5.20 30.77 -14.23
C ASP A 22 4.75 29.38 -14.71
N GLY A 23 3.98 28.66 -13.88
CA GLY A 23 3.48 27.31 -14.15
C GLY A 23 4.51 26.19 -13.87
N SER A 24 5.69 26.52 -13.34
CA SER A 24 6.61 25.50 -12.80
C SER A 24 6.22 25.12 -11.38
N SER A 25 6.80 24.05 -10.85
CA SER A 25 6.60 23.63 -9.45
C SER A 25 7.92 23.58 -8.69
N THR A 26 7.84 23.69 -7.36
CA THR A 26 8.99 23.65 -6.45
C THR A 26 8.71 22.66 -5.32
N TYR A 27 9.64 21.75 -5.03
CA TYR A 27 9.58 21.00 -3.77
C TYR A 27 10.01 21.91 -2.62
N LEU A 28 9.18 21.97 -1.58
CA LEU A 28 9.51 22.66 -0.35
C LEU A 28 10.37 21.78 0.55
N GLY A 29 11.23 22.41 1.33
CA GLY A 29 12.14 21.75 2.26
C GLY A 29 13.44 22.53 2.45
N LEU A 30 14.21 22.11 3.44
CA LEU A 30 15.53 22.68 3.73
C LEU A 30 16.60 22.10 2.80
N GLN A 31 17.72 22.83 2.68
CA GLN A 31 18.87 22.38 1.89
C GLN A 31 19.64 21.24 2.56
N ASP A 32 19.64 21.21 3.90
CA ASP A 32 20.22 20.11 4.68
C ASP A 32 19.11 19.08 4.94
N PRO A 33 19.21 17.86 4.37
CA PRO A 33 18.18 16.83 4.52
C PRO A 33 17.90 16.43 5.97
N GLN A 34 18.92 16.39 6.83
CA GLN A 34 18.72 15.98 8.22
C GLN A 34 17.96 17.04 9.00
N GLN A 35 18.28 18.31 8.78
CA GLN A 35 17.52 19.42 9.38
C GLN A 35 16.08 19.46 8.85
N ASP A 36 15.87 19.19 7.56
CA ASP A 36 14.54 19.08 6.96
C ASP A 36 13.71 17.98 7.65
N ILE A 37 14.28 16.79 7.79
CA ILE A 37 13.66 15.65 8.46
C ILE A 37 13.35 15.98 9.93
N GLN A 38 14.28 16.58 10.65
CA GLN A 38 14.07 16.99 12.05
C GLN A 38 12.92 17.98 12.18
N ALA A 39 12.86 18.99 11.30
CA ALA A 39 11.80 19.98 11.33
C ALA A 39 10.43 19.34 11.02
N ARG A 40 10.36 18.45 10.02
CA ARG A 40 9.14 17.68 9.73
C ARG A 40 8.73 16.77 10.89
N CYS A 41 9.69 16.16 11.59
CA CYS A 41 9.43 15.36 12.79
C CYS A 41 8.90 16.21 13.95
N GLU A 42 9.40 17.42 14.15
CA GLU A 42 8.88 18.36 15.14
C GLU A 42 7.42 18.75 14.82
N LEU A 43 7.11 19.03 13.55
CA LEU A 43 5.73 19.30 13.14
C LEU A 43 4.81 18.09 13.35
N MET A 44 5.29 16.89 13.00
CA MET A 44 4.57 15.64 13.25
C MET A 44 4.28 15.46 14.76
N ALA A 45 5.26 15.73 15.62
CA ALA A 45 5.08 15.66 17.06
C ALA A 45 4.02 16.65 17.57
N ARG A 46 3.97 17.88 17.02
CA ARG A 46 2.91 18.86 17.32
C ARG A 46 1.53 18.36 16.89
N ALA A 47 1.42 17.74 15.72
CA ALA A 47 0.16 17.17 15.24
C ALA A 47 -0.30 16.00 16.13
N MET A 48 0.60 15.08 16.48
CA MET A 48 0.32 13.98 17.41
C MET A 48 -0.14 14.52 18.78
N GLN A 49 0.53 15.54 19.32
CA GLN A 49 0.13 16.15 20.60
C GLN A 49 -1.22 16.86 20.50
N THR A 50 -1.46 17.58 19.40
CA THR A 50 -2.75 18.24 19.12
C THR A 50 -3.89 17.21 19.09
N ALA A 51 -3.66 16.04 18.49
CA ALA A 51 -4.61 14.94 18.52
C ALA A 51 -4.89 14.48 19.95
N LEU A 52 -3.84 14.17 20.72
CA LEU A 52 -3.96 13.67 22.10
C LEU A 52 -4.71 14.64 23.01
N ASP A 53 -4.40 15.94 22.94
CA ASP A 53 -4.98 16.98 23.78
C ASP A 53 -6.47 17.24 23.47
N ASN A 54 -6.91 16.90 22.26
CA ASN A 54 -8.28 17.15 21.79
C ASN A 54 -9.14 15.88 21.69
N LEU A 55 -8.63 14.72 22.12
CA LEU A 55 -9.45 13.52 22.19
C LEU A 55 -10.65 13.71 23.15
N PRO A 56 -11.84 13.22 22.80
CA PRO A 56 -13.00 13.28 23.68
C PRO A 56 -12.70 12.60 25.02
N THR A 57 -12.87 13.31 26.13
CA THR A 57 -12.71 12.73 27.46
C THR A 57 -13.99 11.98 27.86
N SER A 58 -13.86 10.68 28.13
CA SER A 58 -14.95 9.86 28.68
C SER A 58 -15.02 10.00 30.21
N SER A 59 -16.24 9.95 30.76
CA SER A 59 -16.46 9.93 32.22
C SER A 59 -17.39 8.76 32.58
N PRO A 60 -16.88 7.71 33.27
CA PRO A 60 -15.49 7.53 33.71
C PRO A 60 -14.51 7.35 32.52
N PRO A 61 -13.19 7.57 32.73
CA PRO A 61 -12.19 7.29 31.72
C PRO A 61 -12.28 5.86 31.22
N GLU A 62 -12.09 5.68 29.92
CA GLU A 62 -12.05 4.37 29.29
C GLU A 62 -10.90 3.53 29.87
N ALA A 63 -11.10 2.22 29.99
CA ALA A 63 -10.04 1.33 30.44
C ALA A 63 -8.91 1.27 29.38
N PRO A 64 -7.63 1.23 29.78
CA PRO A 64 -6.53 1.03 28.84
C PRO A 64 -6.72 -0.22 27.97
N GLY A 65 -6.34 -0.15 26.69
CA GLY A 65 -6.50 -1.24 25.73
C GLY A 65 -7.93 -1.45 25.20
N THR A 66 -8.86 -0.52 25.44
CA THR A 66 -10.26 -0.64 24.94
C THR A 66 -10.43 -0.06 23.54
N THR A 67 -9.96 1.17 23.30
CA THR A 67 -9.98 1.84 21.99
C THR A 67 -8.56 1.97 21.45
N LEU A 68 -8.30 1.45 20.25
CA LEU A 68 -7.09 1.76 19.48
C LEU A 68 -7.26 3.10 18.74
N LYS A 69 -6.27 3.96 18.79
CA LYS A 69 -6.25 5.23 18.05
C LYS A 69 -5.39 5.07 16.81
N VAL A 70 -5.89 5.47 15.66
CA VAL A 70 -5.21 5.36 14.37
C VAL A 70 -4.97 6.76 13.85
N PHE A 71 -3.72 7.20 13.89
CA PHE A 71 -3.29 8.49 13.37
C PHE A 71 -2.71 8.28 11.97
N LEU A 72 -3.17 9.06 10.98
CA LEU A 72 -2.69 8.97 9.61
C LEU A 72 -2.34 10.36 9.07
N ALA A 73 -1.12 10.50 8.57
CA ALA A 73 -0.68 11.66 7.79
C ALA A 73 -0.67 11.31 6.28
N PRO A 74 -0.71 12.32 5.38
CA PRO A 74 -0.83 12.11 3.94
C PRO A 74 0.47 11.64 3.27
N GLU A 75 0.35 11.22 2.02
CA GLU A 75 1.50 10.95 1.16
C GLU A 75 2.40 12.20 1.02
N PHE A 76 3.69 12.00 0.77
CA PHE A 76 4.70 13.05 0.57
C PHE A 76 5.02 13.91 1.79
N PHE A 77 4.58 13.53 3.00
CA PHE A 77 4.96 14.26 4.20
C PHE A 77 6.49 14.37 4.32
N PHE A 78 7.22 13.28 4.12
CA PHE A 78 8.68 13.27 4.07
C PHE A 78 9.16 13.31 2.61
N ARG A 79 9.01 14.48 1.99
CA ARG A 79 9.55 14.82 0.67
C ARG A 79 10.43 16.05 0.76
N GLY A 80 11.75 15.85 0.64
CA GLY A 80 12.75 16.92 0.74
C GLY A 80 12.73 17.90 -0.43
N SER A 81 13.55 18.96 -0.34
CA SER A 81 13.67 20.05 -1.33
C SER A 81 14.13 19.59 -2.73
N THR A 82 14.63 18.37 -2.85
CA THR A 82 15.04 17.73 -4.11
C THR A 82 13.99 16.73 -4.65
N GLY A 83 12.91 16.48 -3.92
CA GLY A 83 11.84 15.54 -4.27
C GLY A 83 11.98 14.15 -3.65
N ALA A 84 13.16 13.75 -3.19
CA ALA A 84 13.37 12.55 -2.37
C ALA A 84 14.70 12.63 -1.62
N TYR A 85 14.83 11.88 -0.53
CA TYR A 85 16.05 11.80 0.27
C TYR A 85 17.01 10.71 -0.21
N GLU A 86 18.31 10.87 0.08
CA GLU A 86 19.29 9.80 -0.09
C GLU A 86 19.09 8.70 0.96
N MET A 87 19.62 7.50 0.72
CA MET A 87 19.38 6.31 1.56
C MET A 87 19.77 6.50 3.05
N ASP A 88 20.84 7.24 3.34
CA ASP A 88 21.26 7.51 4.72
C ASP A 88 20.25 8.43 5.44
N ASP A 89 19.69 9.40 4.73
CA ASP A 89 18.68 10.32 5.25
C ASP A 89 17.31 9.64 5.40
N VAL A 90 16.97 8.69 4.52
CA VAL A 90 15.80 7.82 4.69
C VAL A 90 15.90 7.01 5.99
N GLN A 91 17.05 6.37 6.24
CA GLN A 91 17.27 5.63 7.48
C GLN A 91 17.17 6.54 8.70
N TYR A 92 17.69 7.76 8.58
CA TYR A 92 17.55 8.78 9.62
C TYR A 92 16.08 9.13 9.88
N ALA A 93 15.28 9.38 8.84
CA ALA A 93 13.85 9.65 8.96
C ALA A 93 13.09 8.53 9.66
N ILE A 94 13.32 7.26 9.25
CA ILE A 94 12.72 6.09 9.90
C ILE A 94 13.06 6.07 11.40
N ALA A 95 14.32 6.27 11.76
CA ALA A 95 14.75 6.27 13.15
C ALA A 95 14.09 7.41 13.96
N GLN A 96 13.93 8.60 13.37
CA GLN A 96 13.29 9.74 14.05
C GLN A 96 11.80 9.47 14.30
N VAL A 97 11.03 9.04 13.29
CA VAL A 97 9.59 8.76 13.48
C VAL A 97 9.36 7.59 14.43
N GLN A 98 10.24 6.59 14.41
CA GLN A 98 10.21 5.50 15.38
C GLN A 98 10.41 5.98 16.82
N ALA A 99 11.31 6.94 17.03
CA ALA A 99 11.52 7.54 18.33
C ALA A 99 10.33 8.38 18.80
N LEU A 100 9.63 9.09 17.89
CA LEU A 100 8.44 9.87 18.23
C LEU A 100 7.32 9.02 18.84
N ALA A 101 7.06 7.84 18.26
CA ALA A 101 6.02 6.93 18.72
C ALA A 101 6.42 6.10 19.97
N ALA A 102 7.68 6.13 20.41
CA ALA A 102 8.16 5.24 21.47
C ALA A 102 7.76 5.67 22.90
N ASP A 103 7.24 6.89 23.10
CA ASP A 103 6.81 7.35 24.42
C ASP A 103 5.59 6.56 24.93
N ALA A 104 5.52 6.31 26.25
CA ALA A 104 4.43 5.58 26.88
C ALA A 104 3.07 6.27 26.77
N GLN A 105 3.01 7.59 26.54
CA GLN A 105 1.75 8.29 26.27
C GLN A 105 1.08 7.83 24.97
N TRP A 106 1.86 7.28 24.05
CA TRP A 106 1.38 6.72 22.78
C TRP A 106 0.96 5.26 22.89
N GLN A 107 0.85 4.73 24.10
CA GLN A 107 0.19 3.44 24.33
C GLN A 107 -1.24 3.50 23.77
N ASP A 108 -1.64 2.45 23.05
CA ASP A 108 -2.93 2.32 22.37
C ASP A 108 -3.10 3.21 21.13
N TRP A 109 -1.99 3.58 20.50
CA TRP A 109 -1.96 4.26 19.20
C TRP A 109 -1.26 3.41 18.13
N VAL A 110 -1.67 3.58 16.89
CA VAL A 110 -0.95 3.20 15.67
C VAL A 110 -0.81 4.46 14.82
N PHE A 111 0.39 4.68 14.29
CA PHE A 111 0.72 5.84 13.46
C PHE A 111 1.07 5.38 12.05
N GLY A 112 0.41 5.97 11.05
CA GLY A 112 0.90 6.07 9.68
C GLY A 112 1.46 7.47 9.47
N PHE A 113 2.78 7.60 9.40
CA PHE A 113 3.46 8.90 9.38
C PHE A 113 3.45 9.62 8.02
N GLY A 114 2.52 9.24 7.14
CA GLY A 114 2.58 9.62 5.73
C GLY A 114 3.67 8.85 5.01
N SER A 115 4.02 9.28 3.80
CA SER A 115 5.05 8.61 3.02
C SER A 115 6.40 9.32 3.04
N ILE A 116 7.46 8.52 2.93
CA ILE A 116 8.85 8.91 2.78
C ILE A 116 9.26 8.61 1.35
N LEU A 117 9.77 9.62 0.65
CA LEU A 117 10.38 9.44 -0.66
C LEU A 117 11.88 9.36 -0.50
N GLY A 118 12.44 8.25 -0.96
CA GLY A 118 13.87 8.04 -1.04
C GLY A 118 14.32 7.73 -2.45
N HIS A 119 15.62 7.86 -2.67
CA HIS A 119 16.25 7.41 -3.89
C HIS A 119 17.61 6.75 -3.62
N SER A 120 18.03 5.90 -4.54
CA SER A 120 19.34 5.26 -4.57
C SER A 120 19.93 5.39 -5.97
N SER A 121 21.25 5.42 -6.06
CA SER A 121 21.91 5.30 -7.36
C SER A 121 22.12 3.81 -7.67
N PRO A 122 21.74 3.32 -8.86
CA PRO A 122 21.99 1.94 -9.22
C PRO A 122 23.49 1.63 -9.27
N HIS A 123 23.82 0.37 -9.08
CA HIS A 123 25.20 -0.13 -9.12
C HIS A 123 25.54 -0.69 -10.51
N LEU A 124 26.80 -0.58 -10.92
CA LEU A 124 27.32 -1.28 -12.10
C LEU A 124 27.12 -2.78 -11.94
N ASP A 125 26.60 -3.46 -12.97
CA ASP A 125 26.37 -4.91 -12.99
C ASP A 125 27.64 -5.78 -12.86
N THR A 126 28.83 -5.16 -12.83
CA THR A 126 30.10 -5.85 -12.77
C THR A 126 30.97 -5.34 -11.63
N PRO A 127 31.63 -6.22 -10.86
CA PRO A 127 32.57 -5.82 -9.81
C PRO A 127 33.68 -4.88 -10.31
N PRO A 128 34.10 -3.88 -9.52
CA PRO A 128 33.48 -3.46 -8.26
C PRO A 128 32.12 -2.85 -8.58
N TYR A 129 31.06 -3.28 -7.89
CA TYR A 129 29.68 -2.81 -8.04
C TYR A 129 29.56 -1.34 -7.61
N ASP A 130 30.36 -0.46 -8.23
CA ASP A 130 30.42 0.97 -7.98
C ASP A 130 29.11 1.59 -8.47
N ILE A 131 28.78 2.76 -7.97
CA ILE A 131 27.62 3.54 -8.44
C ILE A 131 27.78 3.80 -9.94
N ASP A 132 26.76 3.54 -10.74
CA ASP A 132 26.72 3.98 -12.14
C ASP A 132 26.21 5.43 -12.20
N PRO A 133 27.08 6.43 -12.46
CA PRO A 133 26.67 7.82 -12.49
C PRO A 133 25.83 8.18 -13.73
N ASN A 134 25.66 7.26 -14.69
CA ASN A 134 24.90 7.50 -15.92
C ASN A 134 23.57 6.78 -15.97
N ALA A 135 23.26 5.96 -14.97
CA ALA A 135 21.98 5.28 -14.87
C ALA A 135 20.99 6.14 -14.08
N ASP A 136 19.70 5.97 -14.40
CA ASP A 136 18.63 6.72 -13.76
C ASP A 136 18.55 6.37 -12.26
N LYS A 137 18.19 7.34 -11.43
CA LYS A 137 18.08 7.10 -9.98
C LYS A 137 16.90 6.19 -9.71
N GLU A 138 17.09 5.17 -8.88
CA GLU A 138 15.99 4.36 -8.39
C GLU A 138 15.28 5.10 -7.27
N VAL A 139 13.96 5.25 -7.35
CA VAL A 139 13.12 5.90 -6.35
C VAL A 139 12.22 4.87 -5.69
N TYR A 140 11.99 5.08 -4.40
CA TYR A 140 10.99 4.37 -3.63
C TYR A 140 10.16 5.35 -2.78
N ASN A 141 8.85 5.13 -2.76
CA ASN A 141 7.89 5.86 -1.94
C ASN A 141 7.24 4.84 -0.99
N PHE A 142 7.31 5.04 0.31
CA PHE A 142 6.77 4.07 1.27
C PHE A 142 6.21 4.75 2.51
N THR A 143 5.27 4.10 3.18
CA THR A 143 4.75 4.53 4.47
C THR A 143 5.18 3.57 5.57
N LEU A 144 5.45 4.12 6.75
CA LEU A 144 5.72 3.34 7.96
C LEU A 144 4.46 3.34 8.84
N ILE A 145 3.92 2.15 9.09
CA ILE A 145 2.83 1.93 10.04
C ILE A 145 3.41 1.37 11.32
N GLN A 146 3.22 2.06 12.44
CA GLN A 146 3.91 1.75 13.68
C GLN A 146 3.01 1.79 14.91
N ASP A 147 3.12 0.76 15.75
CA ASP A 147 2.56 0.75 17.10
C ASP A 147 3.24 1.82 17.98
N GLY A 148 2.45 2.54 18.75
CA GLY A 148 2.93 3.47 19.77
C GLY A 148 3.34 2.76 21.06
N GLY A 149 4.13 3.44 21.87
CA GLY A 149 4.60 2.97 23.17
C GLY A 149 6.00 2.34 23.17
N PRO A 150 6.61 2.16 24.36
CA PRO A 150 8.00 1.75 24.52
C PRO A 150 8.26 0.28 24.12
N GLY A 151 7.22 -0.54 24.01
CA GLY A 151 7.31 -1.93 23.55
C GLY A 151 7.40 -2.07 22.03
N SER A 152 7.22 -0.97 21.30
CA SER A 152 6.98 -0.95 19.86
C SER A 152 8.18 -0.44 19.06
N SER A 153 9.32 -0.22 19.73
CA SER A 153 10.55 0.23 19.09
C SER A 153 11.18 -0.87 18.21
N GLY A 154 11.64 -0.49 17.03
CA GLY A 154 12.34 -1.36 16.09
C GLY A 154 11.40 -2.26 15.28
N ASP A 155 11.99 -3.25 14.61
CA ASP A 155 11.34 -3.92 13.48
C ASP A 155 10.04 -4.66 13.82
N GLN A 156 9.82 -5.02 15.09
CA GLN A 156 8.65 -5.78 15.52
C GLN A 156 7.38 -4.92 15.61
N GLY A 157 7.53 -3.65 16.00
CA GLY A 157 6.41 -2.72 16.20
C GLY A 157 6.07 -1.88 14.98
N ALA A 158 6.74 -2.09 13.85
CA ALA A 158 6.49 -1.33 12.63
C ALA A 158 6.41 -2.21 11.38
N ARG A 159 5.76 -1.66 10.35
CA ARG A 159 5.54 -2.29 9.05
C ARG A 159 5.81 -1.25 7.97
N VAL A 160 6.60 -1.60 6.96
CA VAL A 160 6.80 -0.76 5.77
C VAL A 160 5.93 -1.25 4.65
N VAL A 161 5.15 -0.34 4.08
CA VAL A 161 4.38 -0.58 2.85
C VAL A 161 4.93 0.33 1.78
N MET A 162 5.42 -0.26 0.70
CA MET A 162 5.97 0.49 -0.43
C MET A 162 4.88 0.71 -1.45
N LYS A 163 4.83 1.90 -2.04
CA LYS A 163 4.02 2.20 -3.22
C LYS A 163 4.47 1.33 -4.38
N GLU A 164 3.55 0.86 -5.20
CA GLU A 164 3.89 0.08 -6.40
C GLU A 164 3.83 0.89 -7.69
N LEU A 165 2.97 1.91 -7.75
CA LEU A 165 2.85 2.73 -8.95
C LEU A 165 3.34 4.14 -8.74
N MET A 166 4.27 4.53 -9.61
CA MET A 166 4.66 5.91 -9.77
C MET A 166 3.54 6.72 -10.42
N SER A 167 3.09 7.77 -9.73
CA SER A 167 2.15 8.74 -10.30
C SER A 167 2.89 9.95 -10.90
N GLY A 168 2.21 10.72 -11.76
CA GLY A 168 2.74 12.01 -12.24
C GLY A 168 2.79 13.10 -11.17
N VAL A 169 2.33 12.83 -9.94
CA VAL A 169 2.40 13.72 -8.76
C VAL A 169 3.61 13.40 -7.89
N ASP A 170 4.17 12.18 -8.00
CA ASP A 170 5.35 11.74 -7.24
C ASP A 170 6.53 12.65 -7.54
N PHE A 171 6.66 13.02 -8.81
CA PHE A 171 7.66 13.97 -9.29
C PHE A 171 7.07 15.03 -10.23
N ILE A 172 7.65 16.23 -10.17
CA ILE A 172 7.36 17.32 -11.08
C ILE A 172 7.65 16.88 -12.52
N ALA A 173 6.61 16.90 -13.36
CA ALA A 173 6.63 16.29 -14.69
C ALA A 173 7.58 16.98 -15.68
N ASP A 174 7.54 18.32 -15.77
CA ASP A 174 8.13 19.05 -16.90
C ASP A 174 9.22 20.07 -16.50
N LYS A 175 9.10 20.69 -15.31
CA LYS A 175 9.98 21.79 -14.89
C LYS A 175 9.99 21.98 -13.37
N ALA A 176 10.94 21.36 -12.70
CA ALA A 176 11.34 21.71 -11.34
C ALA A 176 12.35 22.87 -11.37
N THR A 177 12.25 23.79 -10.41
CA THR A 177 13.32 24.77 -10.19
C THR A 177 14.44 24.19 -9.35
N GLY A 178 15.71 24.39 -9.75
CA GLY A 178 16.88 23.95 -8.98
C GLY A 178 17.37 22.54 -9.33
N GLU A 179 17.87 21.81 -8.32
CA GLU A 179 18.35 20.41 -8.43
C GLU A 179 17.24 19.37 -8.17
N GLY A 180 15.96 19.79 -8.19
CA GLY A 180 14.83 18.90 -7.96
C GLY A 180 14.69 17.80 -9.02
N MET A 181 14.36 16.58 -8.58
CA MET A 181 14.15 15.45 -9.48
C MET A 181 12.88 15.60 -10.30
N LEU A 182 13.01 15.25 -11.59
CA LEU A 182 11.92 15.23 -12.56
C LEU A 182 11.48 13.80 -12.81
N LEU A 183 10.20 13.62 -13.13
CA LEU A 183 9.61 12.30 -13.42
C LEU A 183 10.38 11.52 -14.51
N ALA A 184 10.98 12.22 -15.48
CA ALA A 184 11.69 11.61 -16.59
C ALA A 184 13.10 11.06 -16.25
N ASN A 185 13.60 11.29 -15.03
CA ASN A 185 14.98 10.97 -14.63
C ASN A 185 15.05 9.95 -13.46
N VAL A 186 13.93 9.26 -13.19
CA VAL A 186 13.80 8.33 -12.07
C VAL A 186 13.13 7.04 -12.53
N ASP A 187 13.64 5.92 -12.02
CA ASP A 187 13.06 4.60 -12.19
C ASP A 187 12.45 4.14 -10.86
N HIS A 188 11.25 3.56 -10.89
CA HIS A 188 10.55 3.14 -9.68
C HIS A 188 11.03 1.76 -9.21
N MET A 189 11.36 1.61 -7.93
CA MET A 189 11.80 0.34 -7.35
C MET A 189 10.60 -0.57 -7.05
N GLU A 190 10.67 -1.82 -7.51
CA GLU A 190 9.67 -2.86 -7.22
C GLU A 190 9.81 -3.39 -5.78
N PRO A 191 8.71 -3.83 -5.11
CA PRO A 191 8.78 -4.35 -3.75
C PRO A 191 9.69 -5.56 -3.52
N ALA A 192 10.49 -5.49 -2.46
CA ALA A 192 11.43 -6.53 -2.06
C ALA A 192 10.73 -7.69 -1.31
N GLY A 193 9.91 -8.47 -1.99
CA GLY A 193 9.12 -9.51 -1.32
C GLY A 193 8.36 -10.50 -2.20
N ALA A 194 8.47 -10.41 -3.53
CA ALA A 194 7.66 -11.16 -4.49
C ALA A 194 7.89 -12.71 -4.53
N GLY A 195 8.38 -13.32 -3.45
CA GLY A 195 9.04 -14.64 -3.42
C GLY A 195 8.21 -15.88 -3.10
N SER A 196 6.89 -15.81 -2.88
CA SER A 196 6.01 -17.00 -2.90
C SER A 196 4.53 -16.60 -2.95
N ALA A 197 3.66 -17.48 -3.42
CA ALA A 197 2.24 -17.25 -3.66
C ALA A 197 1.45 -16.76 -2.42
N ARG A 198 1.47 -15.44 -2.12
CA ARG A 198 0.68 -14.70 -1.09
C ARG A 198 0.77 -13.16 -1.31
N GLN A 199 0.46 -12.68 -2.51
CA GLN A 199 0.75 -11.28 -2.87
C GLN A 199 0.05 -10.29 -1.92
N GLU A 200 0.65 -9.15 -1.63
CA GLU A 200 0.29 -8.20 -0.56
C GLU A 200 0.38 -8.67 0.90
N GLN A 201 0.35 -9.97 1.24
CA GLN A 201 0.57 -10.38 2.63
C GLN A 201 2.06 -10.28 2.99
N GLN A 202 2.41 -9.44 3.96
CA GLN A 202 3.77 -9.33 4.47
C GLN A 202 4.24 -10.66 5.08
N VAL A 203 5.42 -11.09 4.66
CA VAL A 203 6.17 -12.22 5.20
C VAL A 203 7.29 -11.72 6.11
N VAL A 204 7.86 -10.56 5.78
CA VAL A 204 8.85 -9.85 6.59
C VAL A 204 8.36 -8.42 6.77
N ASN A 205 8.51 -7.86 7.98
CA ASN A 205 7.94 -6.56 8.37
C ASN A 205 8.31 -5.37 7.46
N TYR A 206 9.28 -5.53 6.56
CA TYR A 206 9.80 -4.48 5.67
C TYR A 206 9.89 -4.95 4.21
N ASP A 207 9.08 -5.93 3.80
CA ASP A 207 9.06 -6.43 2.42
C ASP A 207 8.23 -5.55 1.45
N GLY A 208 7.51 -4.55 1.98
CA GLY A 208 6.76 -3.56 1.21
C GLY A 208 5.33 -3.96 0.86
N ALA A 209 4.89 -5.17 1.25
CA ALA A 209 3.53 -5.64 0.98
C ALA A 209 2.50 -4.91 1.86
N GLY A 210 1.28 -4.71 1.36
CA GLY A 210 0.27 -3.86 1.99
C GLY A 210 -0.59 -4.50 3.08
N ILE A 211 -0.55 -5.82 3.24
CA ILE A 211 -1.43 -6.56 4.16
C ILE A 211 -0.61 -7.22 5.27
N PHE A 212 -0.93 -6.93 6.53
CA PHE A 212 -0.17 -7.41 7.68
C PHE A 212 -0.98 -7.39 8.97
N ASP A 213 -0.50 -8.14 9.98
CA ASP A 213 -1.02 -8.06 11.34
C ASP A 213 -0.18 -7.11 12.21
N LEU A 214 -0.86 -6.20 12.90
CA LEU A 214 -0.28 -5.28 13.88
C LEU A 214 -1.35 -4.95 14.94
N ALA A 215 -0.97 -4.85 16.22
CA ALA A 215 -1.90 -4.63 17.34
C ALA A 215 -3.06 -5.66 17.46
N GLY A 216 -2.93 -6.85 16.86
CA GLY A 216 -3.99 -7.86 16.82
C GLY A 216 -5.11 -7.54 15.82
N ILE A 217 -4.82 -6.67 14.84
CA ILE A 217 -5.71 -6.27 13.75
C ILE A 217 -5.02 -6.63 12.43
N THR A 218 -5.80 -7.09 11.46
CA THR A 218 -5.33 -7.27 10.08
C THR A 218 -5.58 -6.00 9.28
N TRP A 219 -4.49 -5.42 8.79
CA TRP A 219 -4.47 -4.15 8.06
C TRP A 219 -4.33 -4.40 6.57
N GLY A 220 -4.91 -3.50 5.77
CA GLY A 220 -4.58 -3.29 4.37
C GLY A 220 -4.10 -1.86 4.19
N VAL A 221 -2.97 -1.63 3.56
CA VAL A 221 -2.43 -0.29 3.35
C VAL A 221 -1.92 -0.20 1.92
N GLU A 222 -2.25 0.90 1.26
CA GLU A 222 -1.78 1.21 -0.09
C GLU A 222 -1.71 2.73 -0.25
N ILE A 223 -0.86 3.20 -1.16
CA ILE A 223 -0.48 4.61 -1.21
C ILE A 223 -1.05 5.24 -2.49
N CYS A 224 -1.96 6.21 -2.31
CA CYS A 224 -2.47 7.09 -3.37
C CYS A 224 -2.94 6.33 -4.62
N LEU A 225 -2.21 6.45 -5.74
CA LEU A 225 -2.54 5.79 -7.02
C LEU A 225 -2.71 4.27 -6.93
N ASP A 226 -2.09 3.60 -5.94
CA ASP A 226 -2.28 2.17 -5.71
C ASP A 226 -3.76 1.84 -5.42
N HIS A 227 -4.48 2.78 -4.80
CA HIS A 227 -5.90 2.70 -4.49
C HIS A 227 -6.82 3.12 -5.66
N SER A 228 -6.29 3.55 -6.82
CA SER A 228 -7.15 3.97 -7.93
C SER A 228 -7.96 2.80 -8.52
N GLU A 229 -9.16 3.04 -9.05
CA GLU A 229 -10.01 1.97 -9.62
C GLU A 229 -9.30 1.18 -10.73
N ASP A 230 -8.49 1.85 -11.56
CA ASP A 230 -7.71 1.22 -12.63
C ASP A 230 -6.60 0.28 -12.12
N VAL A 231 -6.18 0.46 -10.86
CA VAL A 231 -5.07 -0.25 -10.24
C VAL A 231 -5.57 -1.22 -9.19
N SER A 232 -6.31 -0.74 -8.19
CA SER A 232 -6.91 -1.53 -7.13
C SER A 232 -5.91 -2.53 -6.54
N ARG A 233 -4.71 -2.08 -6.18
CA ARG A 233 -3.55 -2.95 -5.89
C ARG A 233 -3.90 -4.05 -4.90
N LEU A 234 -4.47 -3.68 -3.74
CA LEU A 234 -4.81 -4.68 -2.72
C LEU A 234 -5.93 -5.62 -3.17
N LYS A 235 -6.87 -5.16 -4.02
CA LYS A 235 -7.92 -6.01 -4.59
C LYS A 235 -7.38 -6.98 -5.64
N GLN A 236 -6.31 -6.62 -6.33
CA GLN A 236 -5.58 -7.54 -7.22
C GLN A 236 -4.86 -8.64 -6.44
N SER A 237 -4.60 -8.43 -5.13
CA SER A 237 -4.22 -9.52 -4.25
C SER A 237 -5.45 -10.29 -3.79
N PRO A 238 -5.55 -11.58 -4.12
CA PRO A 238 -6.64 -12.42 -3.67
C PRO A 238 -6.59 -12.61 -2.15
N GLN A 239 -7.33 -11.77 -1.41
CA GLN A 239 -7.81 -12.05 -0.04
C GLN A 239 -8.93 -13.10 -0.05
N VAL A 240 -8.82 -14.09 -0.94
CA VAL A 240 -9.85 -15.12 -1.16
C VAL A 240 -9.39 -16.51 -0.75
N TYR A 241 -8.17 -16.67 -0.23
CA TYR A 241 -7.71 -17.95 0.27
C TYR A 241 -8.43 -18.31 1.57
N PRO A 242 -9.20 -19.42 1.62
CA PRO A 242 -9.89 -19.84 2.83
C PRO A 242 -8.91 -20.05 3.99
N GLY A 243 -9.24 -19.48 5.15
CA GLY A 243 -8.42 -19.48 6.35
C GLY A 243 -7.41 -18.33 6.45
N SER A 244 -7.25 -17.49 5.41
CA SER A 244 -6.50 -16.23 5.53
C SER A 244 -7.28 -15.22 6.37
N PRO A 245 -6.61 -14.37 7.16
CA PRO A 245 -7.28 -13.32 7.90
C PRO A 245 -7.90 -12.29 6.94
N GLU A 246 -9.08 -11.79 7.26
CA GLU A 246 -9.70 -10.71 6.49
C GLU A 246 -9.23 -9.35 6.98
N VAL A 247 -9.05 -8.40 6.05
CA VAL A 247 -8.65 -7.03 6.40
C VAL A 247 -9.79 -6.34 7.17
N GLN A 248 -9.49 -5.91 8.39
CA GLN A 248 -10.44 -5.17 9.22
C GLN A 248 -10.40 -3.67 8.91
N LEU A 249 -9.19 -3.14 8.73
CA LEU A 249 -8.93 -1.72 8.55
C LEU A 249 -8.06 -1.49 7.31
N GLN A 250 -8.50 -0.63 6.39
CA GLN A 250 -7.75 -0.24 5.22
C GLN A 250 -7.32 1.24 5.32
N LEU A 251 -6.03 1.53 5.14
CA LEU A 251 -5.48 2.88 5.20
C LEU A 251 -4.98 3.33 3.83
N VAL A 252 -5.30 4.57 3.46
CA VAL A 252 -4.89 5.17 2.19
C VAL A 252 -4.30 6.56 2.46
N PRO A 253 -3.01 6.68 2.80
CA PRO A 253 -2.31 7.95 2.71
C PRO A 253 -2.20 8.36 1.24
N SER A 254 -2.55 9.61 0.92
CA SER A 254 -2.56 10.10 -0.46
C SER A 254 -2.22 11.58 -0.60
N CYS A 255 -2.05 12.02 -1.83
CA CYS A 255 -1.99 13.41 -2.24
C CYS A 255 -2.66 13.56 -3.62
N GLY A 256 -3.94 13.89 -3.61
CA GLY A 256 -4.82 13.97 -4.77
C GLY A 256 -5.64 12.72 -5.06
N MET A 257 -5.92 11.88 -4.05
CA MET A 257 -6.75 10.69 -4.18
C MET A 257 -7.79 10.59 -3.06
N ASP A 258 -9.02 10.27 -3.44
CA ASP A 258 -10.11 9.94 -2.52
C ASP A 258 -10.27 8.41 -2.39
N ILE A 259 -11.08 7.97 -1.42
CA ILE A 259 -11.49 6.57 -1.31
C ILE A 259 -12.17 6.13 -2.61
N GLN A 260 -11.59 5.12 -3.26
CA GLN A 260 -12.16 4.48 -4.44
C GLN A 260 -12.89 3.22 -4.01
N LYS A 261 -14.21 3.26 -4.13
CA LYS A 261 -15.10 2.18 -3.68
C LYS A 261 -14.69 0.82 -4.26
N ASP A 262 -14.30 0.79 -5.53
CA ASP A 262 -13.92 -0.45 -6.20
C ASP A 262 -12.55 -0.98 -5.79
N SER A 263 -11.75 -0.24 -5.01
CA SER A 263 -10.45 -0.67 -4.49
C SER A 263 -10.49 -1.11 -3.02
N VAL A 264 -11.65 -1.02 -2.37
CA VAL A 264 -11.82 -1.41 -0.96
C VAL A 264 -11.85 -2.94 -0.83
N ILE A 265 -11.05 -3.47 0.10
CA ILE A 265 -10.92 -4.91 0.37
C ILE A 265 -11.25 -5.30 1.81
N THR A 266 -11.73 -4.38 2.63
CA THR A 266 -12.04 -4.66 4.03
C THR A 266 -13.23 -5.61 4.15
N MET A 267 -13.24 -6.44 5.18
CA MET A 267 -14.38 -7.28 5.55
C MET A 267 -15.66 -6.46 5.78
N SER A 268 -16.80 -7.15 5.75
CA SER A 268 -18.09 -6.56 6.15
C SER A 268 -18.01 -5.98 7.57
N GLY A 269 -18.44 -4.72 7.71
CA GLY A 269 -18.34 -3.97 8.96
C GLY A 269 -16.95 -3.40 9.27
N GLY A 270 -15.95 -3.63 8.42
CA GLY A 270 -14.63 -3.00 8.43
C GLY A 270 -14.66 -1.54 8.00
N TYR A 271 -13.48 -0.89 8.02
CA TYR A 271 -13.36 0.54 7.74
C TYR A 271 -12.22 0.84 6.78
N VAL A 272 -12.47 1.75 5.86
CA VAL A 272 -11.44 2.37 5.00
C VAL A 272 -11.25 3.82 5.42
N PHE A 273 -10.00 4.23 5.60
CA PHE A 273 -9.63 5.55 6.09
C PHE A 273 -8.57 6.19 5.18
N ASN A 274 -8.88 7.37 4.68
CA ASN A 274 -8.01 8.14 3.79
C ASN A 274 -7.59 9.46 4.46
N CYS A 275 -6.32 9.83 4.22
CA CYS A 275 -5.80 11.15 4.55
C CYS A 275 -5.07 11.67 3.32
N ASP A 276 -5.63 12.72 2.71
CA ASP A 276 -5.15 13.31 1.47
C ASP A 276 -4.41 14.62 1.73
N GLY A 277 -3.28 14.80 1.04
CA GLY A 277 -2.41 15.95 1.19
C GLY A 277 -2.53 17.00 0.10
N GLN A 278 -3.53 16.97 -0.79
CA GLN A 278 -3.66 17.98 -1.84
C GLN A 278 -4.58 19.14 -1.41
N SER A 279 -4.27 20.36 -1.87
CA SER A 279 -5.13 21.56 -1.73
C SER A 279 -5.50 21.90 -0.27
N GLY A 280 -4.52 21.99 0.62
CA GLY A 280 -4.74 22.20 2.06
C GLY A 280 -5.01 20.91 2.85
N GLY A 281 -5.18 19.78 2.17
CA GLY A 281 -5.40 18.46 2.75
C GLY A 281 -6.87 18.17 3.07
N SER A 282 -7.22 16.88 3.09
CA SER A 282 -8.55 16.40 3.44
C SER A 282 -8.51 14.98 4.02
N SER A 283 -9.63 14.49 4.53
CA SER A 283 -9.72 13.10 4.99
C SER A 283 -11.14 12.56 4.81
N ALA A 284 -11.24 11.25 4.69
CA ALA A 284 -12.49 10.54 4.61
C ALA A 284 -12.42 9.23 5.41
N LEU A 285 -13.52 8.88 6.06
CA LEU A 285 -13.69 7.61 6.76
C LEU A 285 -15.01 7.00 6.31
N ALA A 286 -14.99 5.75 5.86
CA ALA A 286 -16.18 5.01 5.52
C ALA A 286 -16.19 3.62 6.16
N LYS A 287 -17.38 3.14 6.49
CA LYS A 287 -17.61 1.78 6.93
C LYS A 287 -18.14 0.94 5.77
N VAL A 288 -17.61 -0.28 5.62
CA VAL A 288 -18.15 -1.24 4.65
C VAL A 288 -19.44 -1.85 5.20
N ALA A 289 -20.52 -1.65 4.45
CA ALA A 289 -21.83 -2.18 4.76
C ALA A 289 -21.94 -3.68 4.44
N ASP A 290 -22.82 -4.38 5.15
CA ASP A 290 -23.08 -5.82 4.98
C ASP A 290 -24.06 -6.08 3.82
N VAL A 291 -23.69 -5.65 2.62
CA VAL A 291 -24.50 -5.77 1.39
C VAL A 291 -23.64 -6.06 0.17
N ASP A 292 -24.20 -6.79 -0.79
CA ASP A 292 -23.62 -7.03 -2.12
C ASP A 292 -24.47 -6.31 -3.19
N PRO A 293 -23.91 -5.38 -3.99
CA PRO A 293 -22.51 -4.95 -4.00
C PRO A 293 -22.13 -4.17 -2.74
N VAL A 294 -20.84 -4.24 -2.39
CA VAL A 294 -20.22 -3.49 -1.29
C VAL A 294 -20.73 -2.05 -1.32
N ASP A 295 -21.17 -1.52 -0.18
CA ASP A 295 -21.54 -0.11 -0.05
C ASP A 295 -20.74 0.55 1.07
N LEU A 296 -20.56 1.87 0.96
CA LEU A 296 -19.75 2.65 1.89
C LEU A 296 -20.64 3.63 2.65
N ASP A 297 -20.72 3.44 3.96
CA ASP A 297 -21.37 4.36 4.87
C ASP A 297 -20.36 5.41 5.35
N ASP A 298 -20.44 6.62 4.79
CA ASP A 298 -19.56 7.74 5.18
C ASP A 298 -19.76 8.12 6.66
N ILE A 299 -18.65 8.27 7.37
CA ILE A 299 -18.62 8.69 8.77
C ILE A 299 -18.11 10.12 8.84
N ASN A 300 -18.96 11.03 9.30
CA ASN A 300 -18.55 12.43 9.52
C ASN A 300 -17.57 12.55 10.68
N SER A 301 -16.59 13.45 10.52
CA SER A 301 -15.67 13.82 11.59
C SER A 301 -16.43 14.47 12.77
N SER A 302 -15.89 14.29 13.98
CA SER A 302 -16.43 14.87 15.21
C SER A 302 -15.91 16.29 15.44
N SER A 303 -14.66 16.56 15.09
CA SER A 303 -14.01 17.86 15.27
C SER A 303 -12.77 17.98 14.39
N SER A 304 -12.36 19.22 14.14
CA SER A 304 -11.07 19.55 13.55
C SER A 304 -10.37 20.63 14.38
N HIS A 305 -9.05 20.53 14.52
CA HIS A 305 -8.23 21.40 15.36
C HIS A 305 -6.94 21.81 14.65
N PRO A 306 -6.64 23.11 14.52
CA PRO A 306 -5.41 23.56 13.86
C PRO A 306 -4.18 23.13 14.65
N VAL A 307 -3.13 22.72 13.94
CA VAL A 307 -1.80 22.47 14.53
C VAL A 307 -1.08 23.80 14.72
N ASP A 308 -0.23 23.90 15.75
CA ASP A 308 0.53 25.13 16.02
C ASP A 308 1.49 25.47 14.87
N ASP A 309 1.20 26.60 14.22
CA ASP A 309 1.88 27.13 13.04
C ASP A 309 3.06 28.06 13.38
N ALA A 310 3.49 28.09 14.64
CA ALA A 310 4.71 28.80 15.03
C ALA A 310 5.95 28.22 14.31
N ASP A 311 6.94 29.06 14.03
CA ASP A 311 8.21 28.60 13.45
C ASP A 311 8.84 27.46 14.27
N ILE A 312 9.47 26.50 13.59
CA ILE A 312 10.24 25.43 14.22
C ILE A 312 11.62 25.95 14.61
N VAL A 313 12.09 25.60 15.81
CA VAL A 313 13.41 25.99 16.30
C VAL A 313 14.28 24.75 16.44
N LEU A 314 15.23 24.59 15.53
CA LEU A 314 16.22 23.51 15.58
C LEU A 314 17.38 23.92 16.51
N GLY A 315 17.45 23.27 17.67
CA GLY A 315 18.36 23.63 18.76
C GLY A 315 19.70 22.87 18.79
N ASP A 316 19.87 21.89 17.92
CA ASP A 316 21.08 21.09 17.76
C ASP A 316 22.14 21.76 16.86
N VAL A 317 21.78 22.86 16.20
CA VAL A 317 22.68 23.74 15.43
C VAL A 317 23.00 25.03 16.19
N SER A 318 24.18 25.61 15.96
CA SER A 318 24.64 26.85 16.60
C SER A 318 25.06 27.90 15.57
N PRO A 319 24.35 29.04 15.47
CA PRO A 319 23.17 29.42 16.26
C PRO A 319 21.93 28.56 15.93
N PRO A 320 20.92 28.49 16.82
CA PRO A 320 19.67 27.80 16.53
C PRO A 320 19.05 28.31 15.23
N GLN A 321 18.57 27.38 14.41
CA GLN A 321 17.93 27.68 13.14
C GLN A 321 16.43 27.81 13.34
N ILE A 322 15.85 28.88 12.81
CA ILE A 322 14.41 29.13 12.81
C ILE A 322 13.91 28.73 11.43
N VAL A 323 12.92 27.83 11.39
CA VAL A 323 12.35 27.26 10.18
C VAL A 323 10.86 27.61 10.14
N PRO A 324 10.46 28.57 9.30
CA PRO A 324 9.06 28.81 8.99
C PRO A 324 8.37 27.55 8.46
N ILE A 325 7.14 27.25 8.89
CA ILE A 325 6.41 26.08 8.37
C ILE A 325 6.20 26.16 6.85
N ALA A 326 6.02 27.39 6.33
CA ALA A 326 5.89 27.66 4.91
C ALA A 326 7.11 27.24 4.06
N ASP A 327 8.28 27.04 4.68
CA ASP A 327 9.46 26.51 3.99
C ASP A 327 9.39 24.98 3.81
N LEU A 328 8.50 24.30 4.54
CA LEU A 328 8.26 22.86 4.48
C LEU A 328 6.95 22.50 3.75
N TYR A 329 5.88 23.28 3.99
CA TYR A 329 4.52 23.05 3.49
C TYR A 329 3.82 24.38 3.18
N GLN A 330 3.27 24.53 1.97
CA GLN A 330 2.87 25.84 1.43
C GLN A 330 1.73 26.53 2.20
N ASP A 331 0.83 25.74 2.78
CA ASP A 331 -0.39 26.22 3.44
C ASP A 331 -0.29 26.18 4.98
N GLY A 332 0.93 26.05 5.51
CA GLY A 332 1.20 26.07 6.95
C GLY A 332 1.09 24.69 7.61
N ALA A 333 0.89 24.69 8.93
CA ALA A 333 0.95 23.50 9.78
C ALA A 333 -0.23 22.52 9.63
N GLY A 334 -1.28 22.86 8.88
CA GLY A 334 -2.46 22.02 8.69
C GLY A 334 -3.31 21.87 9.96
N GLU A 335 -4.13 20.82 9.99
CA GLU A 335 -5.06 20.54 11.08
C GLU A 335 -5.19 19.05 11.38
N VAL A 336 -5.64 18.73 12.59
CA VAL A 336 -5.96 17.38 13.03
C VAL A 336 -7.47 17.18 13.03
N VAL A 337 -7.94 16.26 12.20
CA VAL A 337 -9.35 15.87 12.10
C VAL A 337 -9.59 14.60 12.91
N ILE A 338 -10.52 14.64 13.85
CA ILE A 338 -10.84 13.53 14.77
C ILE A 338 -12.20 12.96 14.42
N TYR A 339 -12.26 11.64 14.21
CA TYR A 339 -13.51 10.90 13.96
C TYR A 339 -14.08 10.31 15.26
N PRO A 340 -15.40 10.02 15.30
CA PRO A 340 -15.99 9.36 16.45
C PRO A 340 -15.44 7.93 16.59
N SER A 341 -15.26 7.48 17.85
CA SER A 341 -14.91 6.08 18.14
C SER A 341 -15.94 5.12 17.56
N GLN A 342 -15.46 4.08 16.89
CA GLN A 342 -16.25 3.05 16.23
C GLN A 342 -16.00 1.70 16.88
N VAL A 343 -16.99 0.80 16.81
CA VAL A 343 -16.79 -0.60 17.19
C VAL A 343 -15.87 -1.27 16.19
N LEU A 344 -14.80 -1.90 16.67
CA LEU A 344 -13.89 -2.68 15.83
C LEU A 344 -14.59 -4.01 15.47
N PRO A 345 -14.69 -4.38 14.17
CA PRO A 345 -15.22 -5.69 13.81
C PRO A 345 -14.33 -6.79 14.40
N ALA A 346 -14.95 -7.92 14.76
CA ALA A 346 -14.18 -9.08 15.21
C ALA A 346 -13.30 -9.58 14.07
N ALA A 347 -12.05 -9.96 14.38
CA ALA A 347 -11.19 -10.60 13.40
C ALA A 347 -11.88 -11.87 12.86
N ALA A 348 -11.86 -12.00 11.54
CA ALA A 348 -12.44 -13.11 10.81
C ALA A 348 -11.41 -13.67 9.84
N THR A 349 -11.72 -14.85 9.31
CA THR A 349 -10.93 -15.48 8.26
C THR A 349 -11.84 -15.78 7.11
N VAL A 350 -11.31 -15.68 5.89
CA VAL A 350 -12.02 -16.04 4.66
C VAL A 350 -12.57 -17.45 4.81
N GLU A 351 -13.88 -17.61 4.65
CA GLU A 351 -14.54 -18.91 4.70
C GLU A 351 -14.47 -19.62 3.34
N GLY A 352 -14.60 -20.95 3.35
CA GLY A 352 -14.73 -21.75 2.14
C GLY A 352 -13.71 -22.88 2.02
N SER A 353 -13.41 -23.27 0.78
CA SER A 353 -12.47 -24.36 0.50
C SER A 353 -11.56 -24.07 -0.70
N LEU A 354 -10.34 -24.58 -0.61
CA LEU A 354 -9.31 -24.46 -1.64
C LEU A 354 -9.02 -25.84 -2.23
N LEU A 355 -9.05 -25.93 -3.55
CA LEU A 355 -8.53 -27.08 -4.28
C LEU A 355 -7.34 -26.65 -5.13
N GLN A 356 -6.17 -27.20 -4.81
CA GLN A 356 -4.94 -26.95 -5.57
C GLN A 356 -4.76 -28.03 -6.63
N LEU A 357 -4.58 -27.61 -7.88
CA LEU A 357 -4.27 -28.45 -9.02
C LEU A 357 -2.88 -28.11 -9.55
N HIS A 358 -2.08 -29.12 -9.83
CA HIS A 358 -0.71 -28.95 -10.31
C HIS A 358 -0.59 -29.46 -11.73
N TRP A 359 -0.12 -28.61 -12.63
CA TRP A 359 0.27 -28.99 -13.98
C TRP A 359 1.79 -29.03 -14.12
N PRO A 360 2.42 -30.20 -14.22
CA PRO A 360 3.83 -30.31 -14.58
C PRO A 360 4.01 -30.13 -16.10
N ALA A 361 3.92 -28.88 -16.58
CA ALA A 361 4.04 -28.55 -18.00
C ALA A 361 5.33 -29.09 -18.63
N SER A 362 6.47 -28.99 -17.94
CA SER A 362 7.71 -29.64 -18.36
C SER A 362 8.60 -29.99 -17.16
N LYS A 363 9.81 -30.50 -17.43
CA LYS A 363 10.81 -30.75 -16.37
C LYS A 363 11.14 -29.48 -15.58
N ASP A 364 11.11 -28.33 -16.23
CA ASP A 364 11.58 -27.06 -15.67
C ASP A 364 10.44 -26.08 -15.37
N TYR A 365 9.19 -26.42 -15.74
CA TYR A 365 8.02 -25.56 -15.60
C TYR A 365 6.83 -26.34 -15.03
N ARG A 366 6.17 -25.77 -14.02
CA ARG A 366 4.91 -26.22 -13.42
C ARG A 366 3.95 -25.03 -13.35
N PHE A 367 2.65 -25.26 -13.49
CA PHE A 367 1.63 -24.26 -13.21
C PHE A 367 0.77 -24.76 -12.06
N ASP A 368 0.64 -23.95 -11.02
CA ASP A 368 -0.23 -24.21 -9.88
C ASP A 368 -1.53 -23.45 -10.07
N PHE A 369 -2.64 -24.15 -9.92
CA PHE A 369 -3.99 -23.64 -10.11
C PHE A 369 -4.77 -23.80 -8.81
N ASP A 370 -5.18 -22.69 -8.22
CA ASP A 370 -5.90 -22.66 -6.96
C ASP A 370 -7.36 -22.33 -7.22
N LEU A 371 -8.23 -23.36 -7.19
CA LEU A 371 -9.67 -23.20 -7.29
C LEU A 371 -10.23 -22.89 -5.91
N ILE A 372 -10.91 -21.77 -5.81
CA ILE A 372 -11.44 -21.24 -4.56
C ILE A 372 -12.96 -21.33 -4.60
N TYR A 373 -13.53 -21.93 -3.57
CA TYR A 373 -14.97 -22.03 -3.34
C TYR A 373 -15.32 -21.31 -2.04
N ASP A 374 -16.50 -20.70 -1.97
CA ASP A 374 -16.99 -20.05 -0.75
C ASP A 374 -17.46 -21.05 0.32
N ALA A 375 -18.01 -20.51 1.41
CA ALA A 375 -18.55 -21.28 2.54
C ALA A 375 -19.68 -22.25 2.14
N ASN A 376 -20.42 -21.95 1.07
CA ASN A 376 -21.49 -22.80 0.56
C ASN A 376 -20.96 -23.87 -0.42
N GLY A 377 -19.68 -23.80 -0.76
CA GLY A 377 -19.04 -24.68 -1.73
C GLY A 377 -19.30 -24.27 -3.18
N GLU A 378 -19.68 -23.01 -3.41
CA GLU A 378 -19.84 -22.42 -4.75
C GLU A 378 -18.51 -21.82 -5.22
N TYR A 379 -18.18 -22.02 -6.49
CA TYR A 379 -16.95 -21.52 -7.09
C TYR A 379 -16.91 -19.99 -7.07
N GLN A 380 -15.81 -19.44 -6.56
CA GLN A 380 -15.56 -18.00 -6.47
C GLN A 380 -14.57 -17.55 -7.52
N THR A 381 -13.38 -18.17 -7.56
CA THR A 381 -12.33 -17.79 -8.50
C THR A 381 -11.28 -18.88 -8.69
N LEU A 382 -10.45 -18.69 -9.71
CA LEU A 382 -9.31 -19.53 -10.04
C LEU A 382 -8.07 -18.64 -10.14
N LEU A 383 -7.04 -18.97 -9.37
CA LEU A 383 -5.73 -18.35 -9.45
C LEU A 383 -4.75 -19.27 -10.16
N CYS A 384 -3.81 -18.71 -10.92
CA CYS A 384 -2.77 -19.46 -11.62
C CYS A 384 -1.39 -18.88 -11.33
N ALA A 385 -0.45 -19.73 -10.93
CA ALA A 385 0.93 -19.35 -10.63
C ALA A 385 1.91 -20.23 -11.44
N PRO A 386 2.71 -19.64 -12.36
CA PRO A 386 3.81 -20.36 -12.99
C PRO A 386 4.97 -20.54 -12.01
N VAL A 387 5.53 -21.75 -11.97
CA VAL A 387 6.70 -22.15 -11.17
C VAL A 387 7.76 -22.69 -12.10
N SER A 388 9.00 -22.21 -11.98
CA SER A 388 10.11 -22.75 -12.76
C SER A 388 11.40 -22.90 -11.96
N GLY A 389 12.15 -23.96 -12.28
CA GLY A 389 13.52 -24.15 -11.80
C GLY A 389 14.58 -23.39 -12.62
N LYS A 390 14.18 -22.72 -13.70
CA LYS A 390 15.06 -21.98 -14.63
C LYS A 390 14.76 -20.49 -14.68
N THR A 391 13.48 -20.13 -14.64
CA THR A 391 13.02 -18.75 -14.76
C THR A 391 12.40 -18.32 -13.44
N ASN A 392 12.86 -17.18 -12.94
CA ASN A 392 12.18 -16.54 -11.85
C ASN A 392 10.99 -15.73 -12.41
N PHE A 393 9.76 -16.14 -12.10
CA PHE A 393 8.54 -15.43 -12.50
C PHE A 393 8.06 -14.40 -11.46
N TYR A 394 8.78 -14.21 -10.35
CA TYR A 394 8.47 -13.22 -9.31
C TYR A 394 8.42 -11.78 -9.87
N GLY A 395 7.52 -10.95 -9.36
CA GLY A 395 7.32 -9.56 -9.78
C GLY A 395 6.57 -9.36 -11.11
N ASN A 396 6.23 -10.43 -11.82
CA ASN A 396 5.38 -10.33 -13.00
C ASN A 396 3.92 -10.62 -12.62
N LYS A 397 3.00 -9.74 -13.05
CA LYS A 397 1.53 -9.83 -12.83
C LYS A 397 0.88 -11.02 -13.55
N TYR A 398 1.31 -12.25 -13.27
CA TYR A 398 0.71 -13.47 -13.83
C TYR A 398 -0.45 -14.02 -12.99
N PHE A 399 -0.77 -13.34 -11.88
CA PHE A 399 -1.97 -13.58 -11.08
C PHE A 399 -3.13 -12.83 -11.72
N LEU A 400 -3.79 -13.47 -12.68
CA LEU A 400 -5.05 -12.98 -13.20
C LEU A 400 -6.15 -13.62 -12.35
N PRO A 401 -6.99 -12.86 -11.61
CA PRO A 401 -8.37 -13.31 -11.50
C PRO A 401 -8.84 -13.48 -12.95
N LEU A 402 -9.20 -14.71 -13.34
CA LEU A 402 -9.72 -14.96 -14.69
C LEU A 402 -11.14 -14.39 -14.77
N ASP A 403 -11.23 -13.06 -14.77
CA ASP A 403 -12.48 -12.34 -14.90
C ASP A 403 -12.86 -12.24 -16.39
N MET A 404 -14.15 -12.40 -16.69
CA MET A 404 -14.67 -12.70 -18.02
C MET A 404 -14.62 -11.50 -19.01
N VAL A 405 -13.45 -11.04 -19.48
CA VAL A 405 -13.43 -10.06 -20.59
C VAL A 405 -12.32 -10.31 -21.61
N THR A 406 -12.74 -10.50 -22.87
CA THR A 406 -11.92 -10.59 -24.08
C THR A 406 -11.19 -9.29 -24.37
N TRP A 407 -9.86 -9.33 -24.50
CA TRP A 407 -9.08 -8.19 -24.98
C TRP A 407 -9.34 -7.96 -26.48
N SER A 408 -9.63 -6.71 -26.85
CA SER A 408 -9.84 -6.34 -28.25
C SER A 408 -8.49 -6.24 -28.98
N LYS A 409 -8.51 -6.51 -30.30
CA LYS A 409 -7.33 -6.52 -31.17
C LYS A 409 -6.52 -5.21 -31.15
N ASP A 410 -7.15 -4.09 -30.74
CA ASP A 410 -6.51 -2.78 -30.71
C ASP A 410 -5.59 -2.57 -29.51
N ALA A 411 -5.76 -3.35 -28.43
CA ALA A 411 -4.90 -3.29 -27.25
C ALA A 411 -3.52 -3.95 -27.49
N ILE A 412 -3.47 -4.97 -28.36
CA ILE A 412 -2.25 -5.72 -28.71
C ILE A 412 -1.31 -4.87 -29.59
N ALA A 413 -1.85 -3.95 -30.39
CA ALA A 413 -1.07 -3.19 -31.36
C ALA A 413 -0.16 -2.09 -30.75
N ARG A 414 -0.30 -1.77 -29.45
CA ARG A 414 0.37 -0.62 -28.82
C ARG A 414 1.65 -0.92 -28.04
N LYS A 415 2.00 -2.18 -27.79
CA LYS A 415 3.28 -2.51 -27.14
C LYS A 415 4.34 -2.87 -28.19
N SER A 416 5.29 -1.94 -28.38
CA SER A 416 6.51 -2.20 -29.14
C SER A 416 7.43 -3.13 -28.33
N LYS A 417 7.73 -4.29 -28.92
CA LYS A 417 8.58 -5.40 -28.44
C LYS A 417 8.11 -6.13 -27.18
N THR A 418 7.60 -7.35 -27.38
CA THR A 418 7.46 -8.40 -26.37
C THR A 418 8.21 -9.68 -26.84
N PRO A 419 8.70 -10.53 -25.91
CA PRO A 419 9.75 -11.54 -26.11
C PRO A 419 9.22 -12.91 -26.61
N ASP A 420 10.14 -13.87 -26.80
CA ASP A 420 9.98 -15.26 -27.31
C ASP A 420 9.08 -16.21 -26.46
N VAL A 421 8.17 -15.70 -25.62
CA VAL A 421 7.31 -16.50 -24.71
C VAL A 421 5.86 -15.99 -24.72
N GLU A 422 4.89 -16.86 -24.97
CA GLU A 422 3.44 -16.58 -24.88
C GLU A 422 2.76 -17.53 -23.89
N ILE A 423 2.13 -16.99 -22.83
CA ILE A 423 1.26 -17.76 -21.93
C ILE A 423 -0.11 -17.08 -21.92
N ALA A 424 -1.14 -17.77 -22.41
CA ALA A 424 -2.52 -17.33 -22.37
C ALA A 424 -3.38 -18.39 -21.67
N VAL A 425 -4.18 -17.96 -20.70
CA VAL A 425 -5.09 -18.82 -19.94
C VAL A 425 -6.49 -18.21 -20.00
N LYS A 426 -7.53 -19.01 -20.23
CA LYS A 426 -8.91 -18.56 -20.22
C LYS A 426 -9.88 -19.66 -19.78
N LEU A 427 -10.96 -19.26 -19.14
CA LEU A 427 -12.10 -20.13 -18.87
C LEU A 427 -12.88 -20.41 -20.15
N VAL A 428 -13.25 -21.67 -20.35
CA VAL A 428 -14.09 -22.16 -21.46
C VAL A 428 -15.20 -23.05 -20.90
N ALA A 429 -16.20 -23.38 -21.71
CA ALA A 429 -17.21 -24.35 -21.32
C ALA A 429 -16.58 -25.74 -21.13
N GLY A 430 -16.93 -26.43 -20.05
CA GLY A 430 -16.51 -27.79 -19.79
C GLY A 430 -17.20 -28.80 -20.70
N THR A 431 -16.68 -30.02 -20.71
CA THR A 431 -17.25 -31.17 -21.43
C THR A 431 -17.50 -32.32 -20.45
N GLY A 432 -18.16 -33.39 -20.90
CA GLY A 432 -18.21 -34.63 -20.11
C GLY A 432 -18.92 -34.57 -18.74
N GLY A 433 -19.75 -33.56 -18.47
CA GLY A 433 -20.41 -33.35 -17.17
C GLY A 433 -19.74 -32.30 -16.29
N TYR A 434 -18.83 -31.50 -16.86
CA TYR A 434 -18.21 -30.35 -16.22
C TYR A 434 -18.78 -29.02 -16.75
N ASP A 435 -18.96 -28.05 -15.87
CA ASP A 435 -19.43 -26.70 -16.22
C ASP A 435 -18.33 -25.90 -16.94
N TYR A 436 -17.08 -26.04 -16.50
CA TYR A 436 -15.95 -25.25 -16.97
C TYR A 436 -14.76 -26.09 -17.40
N GLY A 437 -13.97 -25.52 -18.30
CA GLY A 437 -12.62 -25.95 -18.64
C GLY A 437 -11.64 -24.79 -18.54
N VAL A 438 -10.40 -25.07 -18.16
CA VAL A 438 -9.29 -24.09 -18.17
C VAL A 438 -8.51 -24.32 -19.45
N TRP A 439 -8.69 -23.46 -20.45
CA TRP A 439 -7.91 -23.52 -21.68
C TRP A 439 -6.60 -22.75 -21.54
N CYS A 440 -5.50 -23.35 -21.96
CA CYS A 440 -4.18 -22.75 -21.95
C CYS A 440 -3.57 -22.78 -23.35
N LYS A 441 -2.86 -21.70 -23.72
CA LYS A 441 -1.86 -21.67 -24.79
C LYS A 441 -0.54 -21.26 -24.18
N ILE A 442 0.46 -22.11 -24.31
CA ILE A 442 1.78 -21.90 -23.74
C ILE A 442 2.82 -22.18 -24.80
N GLU A 443 3.61 -21.17 -25.11
CA GLU A 443 4.77 -21.22 -25.99
C GLU A 443 5.98 -20.76 -25.18
N VAL A 444 6.77 -21.70 -24.67
CA VAL A 444 8.06 -21.45 -23.99
C VAL A 444 9.15 -22.31 -24.64
N PRO A 445 10.45 -21.98 -24.48
CA PRO A 445 11.52 -22.84 -24.99
C PRO A 445 11.35 -24.30 -24.54
N ASP A 446 11.36 -25.21 -25.51
CA ASP A 446 11.17 -26.65 -25.34
C ASP A 446 9.77 -27.13 -24.90
N PHE A 447 8.74 -26.27 -24.93
CA PHE A 447 7.36 -26.67 -24.62
C PHE A 447 6.31 -25.82 -25.34
N ASN A 448 5.44 -26.50 -26.11
CA ASN A 448 4.28 -25.89 -26.77
C ASN A 448 3.02 -26.67 -26.39
N PHE A 449 2.02 -25.97 -25.85
CA PHE A 449 0.72 -26.54 -25.51
C PHE A 449 -0.39 -25.59 -25.95
N GLU A 450 -1.46 -26.14 -26.51
CA GLU A 450 -2.71 -25.43 -26.77
C GLU A 450 -3.88 -26.40 -26.54
N GLY A 451 -4.67 -26.20 -25.48
CA GLY A 451 -5.68 -27.18 -25.09
C GLY A 451 -6.35 -26.89 -23.74
N VAL A 452 -7.25 -27.78 -23.32
CA VAL A 452 -7.91 -27.69 -22.00
C VAL A 452 -7.07 -28.44 -20.98
N ALA A 453 -6.57 -27.70 -19.99
CA ALA A 453 -5.74 -28.18 -18.91
C ALA A 453 -6.54 -29.02 -17.88
N PHE A 454 -7.66 -28.45 -17.44
CA PHE A 454 -8.51 -29.00 -16.38
C PHE A 454 -9.98 -28.73 -16.71
N GLU A 455 -10.87 -29.52 -16.12
CA GLU A 455 -12.31 -29.28 -16.09
C GLU A 455 -12.81 -29.31 -14.64
N PHE A 456 -13.78 -28.45 -14.31
CA PHE A 456 -14.35 -28.32 -12.98
C PHE A 456 -15.81 -27.82 -13.03
N ASN A 457 -16.52 -27.89 -11.90
CA ASN A 457 -17.92 -27.49 -11.76
C ASN A 457 -18.07 -26.30 -10.82
N ASP A 458 -19.24 -25.66 -10.83
CA ASP A 458 -19.63 -24.64 -9.84
C ASP A 458 -19.55 -25.18 -8.40
N SER A 459 -19.70 -26.51 -8.22
CA SER A 459 -19.54 -27.18 -6.93
C SER A 459 -18.30 -28.06 -6.89
N ALA A 460 -17.60 -28.04 -5.75
CA ALA A 460 -16.42 -28.88 -5.51
C ALA A 460 -16.72 -30.39 -5.39
N THR A 461 -17.99 -30.82 -5.41
CA THR A 461 -18.38 -32.13 -4.84
C THR A 461 -18.65 -33.27 -5.84
N ASP A 462 -19.15 -33.03 -7.06
CA ASP A 462 -19.35 -34.11 -8.05
C ASP A 462 -19.64 -33.62 -9.49
N PRO A 463 -18.93 -34.09 -10.53
CA PRO A 463 -17.64 -34.78 -10.44
C PRO A 463 -16.53 -33.84 -9.92
N PRO A 464 -15.55 -34.37 -9.16
CA PRO A 464 -14.43 -33.57 -8.69
C PRO A 464 -13.62 -33.02 -9.87
N PRO A 465 -12.96 -31.86 -9.72
CA PRO A 465 -12.15 -31.28 -10.79
C PRO A 465 -11.15 -32.29 -11.32
N GLN A 466 -11.08 -32.40 -12.64
CA GLN A 466 -10.25 -33.38 -13.32
C GLN A 466 -9.20 -32.71 -14.19
N THR A 467 -8.03 -33.33 -14.22
CA THR A 467 -6.98 -32.98 -15.18
C THR A 467 -7.27 -33.63 -16.53
N ILE A 468 -7.28 -32.85 -17.61
CA ILE A 468 -7.61 -33.31 -18.98
C ILE A 468 -6.36 -33.52 -19.83
N TRP A 469 -5.56 -32.44 -19.95
CA TRP A 469 -4.46 -32.21 -20.91
C TRP A 469 -4.79 -32.43 -22.38
#